data_AF-A0A1F8TDY4-F1
#
_entry.id   AF-A0A1F8TDY4-F1
#
_cell.length_a   1.000
_cell.length_b   1.000
_cell.length_c   1.000
_cell.angle_alpha   90.00
_cell.angle_beta   90.00
_cell.angle_gamma   90.00
#
_symmetry.space_group_name_H-M   'P 1'
#
loop_
_entity.id
_entity.type
_entity.pdbx_description
1 polymer ?
#
loop_
_entity_poly.entity_id
_entity_poly.type
_entity_poly.pdbx_seq_one_letter_code
_entity_poly.pdbx_strand_id
1 'polypeptide(L)'
;MFLVRGDDAEGIERLEEDLAALDRLLGVFPDAGSELTKIDGATLRKLKLRRCPFIVWYLREKDQITFTRLFHARQDRATPSVTE
;
A
#
# COMPACT_ATOMS: atom_id res chain seq x y z
N MET A 1 -10.90 4.82 20.19
CA MET A 1 -10.72 3.42 19.79
C MET A 1 -12.10 2.78 19.68
N PHE A 2 -12.65 2.68 18.46
CA PHE A 2 -13.72 1.74 18.12
C PHE A 2 -13.55 1.45 16.63
N LEU A 3 -12.99 0.28 16.33
CA LEU A 3 -13.33 -0.45 15.12
C LEU A 3 -14.85 -0.58 15.17
N VAL A 4 -15.56 0.09 14.27
CA VAL A 4 -17.01 -0.08 14.18
C VAL A 4 -17.23 -1.56 13.91
N ARG A 5 -17.76 -2.27 14.91
CA ARG A 5 -18.44 -3.55 14.71
C ARG A 5 -19.61 -3.26 13.78
N GLY A 6 -19.37 -3.41 12.50
CA GLY A 6 -20.36 -3.49 11.47
C GLY A 6 -19.79 -4.48 10.47
N ASP A 7 -20.51 -5.56 10.25
CA ASP A 7 -20.45 -6.39 9.05
C ASP A 7 -20.66 -5.50 7.81
N ASP A 8 -19.73 -4.60 7.49
CA ASP A 8 -19.66 -3.97 6.18
C ASP A 8 -18.97 -4.97 5.25
N ALA A 9 -19.68 -6.09 5.01
CA ALA A 9 -19.23 -7.16 4.13
C ALA A 9 -18.90 -6.57 2.74
N GLU A 10 -19.68 -5.59 2.28
CA GLU A 10 -19.38 -4.85 1.06
C GLU A 10 -18.07 -4.04 1.17
N GLY A 11 -17.77 -3.46 2.33
CA GLY A 11 -16.51 -2.75 2.60
C GLY A 11 -15.29 -3.66 2.56
N ILE A 12 -15.42 -4.86 3.13
CA ILE A 12 -14.40 -5.90 3.11
C ILE A 12 -14.19 -6.39 1.67
N GLU A 13 -15.26 -6.75 0.98
CA GLU A 13 -15.21 -7.22 -0.42
C GLU A 13 -14.56 -6.17 -1.33
N ARG A 14 -14.94 -4.89 -1.21
CA ARG A 14 -14.29 -3.79 -1.96
C ARG A 14 -12.79 -3.70 -1.70
N LEU A 15 -12.36 -3.89 -0.45
CA LEU A 15 -10.95 -3.86 -0.09
C LEU A 15 -10.20 -5.06 -0.69
N GLU A 16 -10.78 -6.25 -0.63
CA GLU A 16 -10.22 -7.46 -1.25
C GLU A 16 -10.10 -7.31 -2.77
N GLU A 17 -11.13 -6.79 -3.44
CA GLU A 17 -11.11 -6.50 -4.87
C GLU A 17 -10.01 -5.49 -5.24
N ASP A 18 -9.87 -4.42 -4.46
CA ASP A 18 -8.83 -3.41 -4.68
C ASP A 18 -7.42 -3.97 -4.47
N LEU A 19 -7.23 -4.86 -3.49
CA LEU A 19 -5.96 -5.55 -3.25
C LEU A 19 -5.63 -6.53 -4.38
N ALA A 20 -6.63 -7.27 -4.89
CA ALA A 20 -6.44 -8.13 -6.05
C ALA A 20 -6.11 -7.33 -7.33
N ALA A 21 -6.74 -6.17 -7.51
CA ALA A 21 -6.42 -5.26 -8.61
C ALA A 21 -5.01 -4.65 -8.46
N LEU A 22 -4.61 -4.33 -7.23
CA LEU A 22 -3.26 -3.87 -6.92
C LEU A 22 -2.21 -4.92 -7.26
N ASP A 23 -2.42 -6.18 -6.86
CA ASP A 23 -1.50 -7.28 -7.16
C ASP A 23 -1.29 -7.44 -8.67
N ARG A 24 -2.38 -7.47 -9.45
CA ARG A 24 -2.32 -7.50 -10.93
C ARG A 24 -1.58 -6.29 -11.50
N LEU A 25 -1.86 -5.09 -10.98
CA LEU A 25 -1.21 -3.86 -11.43
C LEU A 25 0.30 -3.94 -11.20
N LEU A 26 0.72 -4.33 -10.00
CA LEU A 26 2.13 -4.39 -9.62
C LEU A 26 2.88 -5.53 -10.30
N GLY A 27 2.19 -6.62 -10.67
CA GLY A 27 2.76 -7.68 -11.50
C GLY A 27 3.13 -7.23 -12.91
N VAL A 28 2.45 -6.23 -13.47
CA VAL A 28 2.73 -5.68 -14.81
C VAL A 28 3.56 -4.39 -14.73
N PHE A 29 3.27 -3.54 -13.75
CA PHE A 29 3.85 -2.21 -13.56
C PHE A 29 4.36 -2.07 -12.12
N PRO A 30 5.53 -2.66 -11.81
CA PRO A 30 6.09 -2.62 -10.45
C PRO A 30 6.34 -1.18 -9.94
N ASP A 31 6.54 -0.24 -10.86
CA ASP A 31 6.85 1.16 -10.56
C ASP A 31 5.61 2.08 -10.53
N ALA A 32 4.39 1.54 -10.54
CA ALA A 32 3.14 2.31 -10.57
C ALA A 32 2.94 3.25 -9.35
N GLY A 33 3.52 2.92 -8.20
CA GLY A 33 3.48 3.75 -6.99
C GLY A 33 4.50 4.89 -7.02
N SER A 34 4.19 6.00 -6.34
CA SER A 34 5.11 7.12 -6.18
C SER A 34 6.29 6.70 -5.30
N GLU A 35 7.52 6.96 -5.76
CA GLU A 35 8.73 6.79 -4.96
C GLU A 35 8.70 7.70 -3.73
N LEU A 36 9.00 7.13 -2.57
CA LEU A 36 9.12 7.83 -1.29
C LEU A 36 10.59 8.03 -0.90
N THR A 37 11.36 6.94 -0.92
CA THR A 37 12.78 6.93 -0.57
C THR A 37 13.42 5.62 -1.04
N LYS A 38 14.74 5.51 -0.91
CA LYS A 38 15.50 4.29 -1.13
C LYS A 38 16.07 3.77 0.19
N ILE A 39 15.97 2.47 0.43
CA ILE A 39 16.40 1.79 1.65
C ILE A 39 17.18 0.54 1.22
N ASP A 40 18.47 0.46 1.54
CA ASP A 40 19.32 -0.72 1.27
C ASP A 40 19.24 -1.28 -0.16
N GLY A 41 19.13 -0.40 -1.16
CA GLY A 41 19.02 -0.79 -2.58
C GLY A 41 17.60 -1.14 -3.04
N ALA A 42 16.61 -1.11 -2.14
CA ALA A 42 15.19 -1.17 -2.44
C ALA A 42 14.60 0.25 -2.59
N THR A 43 13.61 0.41 -3.46
CA THR A 43 12.83 1.65 -3.54
C THR A 43 11.52 1.48 -2.76
N LEU A 44 11.33 2.26 -1.70
CA LEU A 44 10.03 2.37 -1.03
C LEU A 44 9.09 3.21 -1.88
N ARG A 45 7.95 2.63 -2.23
CA ARG A 45 6.90 3.28 -3.01
C ARG A 45 5.59 3.30 -2.23
N LYS A 46 4.75 4.28 -2.53
CA LYS A 46 3.36 4.36 -2.04
C LYS A 46 2.35 4.34 -3.18
N LEU A 47 1.24 3.68 -2.95
CA LEU A 47 0.10 3.67 -3.87
C LEU A 47 -1.20 3.77 -3.07
N LYS A 48 -2.12 4.62 -3.52
CA LYS A 48 -3.47 4.71 -2.93
C LYS A 48 -4.38 3.75 -3.67
N LEU A 49 -5.12 2.91 -2.94
CA LEU A 49 -6.12 2.03 -3.52
C LEU A 49 -7.20 2.85 -4.23
N ARG A 50 -7.78 2.30 -5.31
CA ARG A 50 -8.62 3.08 -6.23
C ARG A 50 -10.01 3.35 -5.65
N ARG A 51 -10.61 2.35 -5.02
CA ARG A 51 -11.98 2.35 -4.51
C ARG A 51 -12.02 2.53 -3.00
N CYS A 52 -10.97 2.08 -2.30
CA CYS A 52 -10.88 2.15 -0.85
C CYS A 52 -9.95 3.29 -0.39
N PRO A 53 -10.25 3.99 0.71
CA PRO A 53 -9.43 5.07 1.25
C PRO A 53 -8.19 4.54 2.01
N PHE A 54 -7.47 3.58 1.43
CA PHE A 54 -6.26 3.01 1.99
C PHE A 54 -5.05 3.31 1.10
N ILE A 55 -3.90 3.38 1.76
CA ILE A 55 -2.58 3.56 1.16
C ILE A 55 -1.78 2.30 1.45
N VAL A 56 -1.16 1.78 0.41
CA VAL A 56 -0.21 0.68 0.48
C VAL A 56 1.19 1.22 0.29
N TRP A 57 2.08 0.81 1.18
CA TRP A 57 3.52 0.96 0.99
C TRP A 57 4.10 -0.38 0.61
N TYR A 58 5.00 -0.35 -0.36
CA TYR A 58 5.71 -1.53 -0.82
C TYR A 58 7.15 -1.19 -1.18
N LEU A 59 8.05 -2.12 -0.93
CA LEU A 59 9.43 -2.06 -1.38
C LEU A 59 9.51 -2.73 -2.75
N ARG A 60 10.22 -2.07 -3.66
CA ARG A 60 10.60 -2.62 -4.96
C ARG A 60 12.09 -2.92 -4.96
N GLU A 61 12.42 -4.20 -5.12
CA GLU A 61 13.79 -4.71 -5.22
C GLU A 61 13.93 -5.53 -6.49
N LYS A 62 14.70 -5.06 -7.48
CA LYS A 62 14.96 -5.77 -8.75
C LYS A 62 13.70 -6.38 -9.39
N ASP A 63 13.38 -7.64 -9.07
CA ASP A 63 12.23 -8.41 -9.59
C ASP A 63 11.19 -8.76 -8.51
N GLN A 64 11.44 -8.43 -7.25
CA GLN A 64 10.53 -8.66 -6.12
C GLN A 64 9.78 -7.38 -5.70
N ILE A 65 8.58 -7.60 -5.16
CA ILE A 65 7.75 -6.57 -4.51
C ILE A 65 7.38 -7.10 -3.14
N THR A 66 7.63 -6.29 -2.11
CA THR A 66 7.31 -6.63 -0.72
C THR A 66 6.38 -5.59 -0.13
N PHE A 67 5.15 -5.97 0.17
CA PHE A 67 4.20 -5.10 0.87
C PHE A 67 4.64 -4.88 2.32
N THR A 68 4.85 -3.63 2.71
CA THR A 68 5.33 -3.30 4.07
C THR A 68 4.21 -2.81 4.96
N ARG A 69 3.26 -2.03 4.43
CA ARG A 69 2.14 -1.48 5.20
C ARG A 69 0.89 -1.29 4.34
N LEU A 70 -0.26 -1.50 4.97
CA LEU A 70 -1.57 -1.07 4.50
C LEU A 70 -2.19 -0.22 5.62
N PHE A 71 -2.61 1.00 5.32
CA PHE A 71 -3.18 1.90 6.32
C PHE A 71 -4.21 2.84 5.71
N HIS A 72 -5.13 3.33 6.53
CA HIS A 72 -6.18 4.23 6.05
C HIS A 72 -5.59 5.62 5.73
N ALA A 73 -6.02 6.27 4.66
CA ALA A 73 -5.47 7.54 4.17
C ALA A 73 -5.60 8.72 5.16
N ARG A 74 -6.48 8.59 6.15
CA ARG A 74 -6.63 9.56 7.26
C ARG A 74 -5.62 9.34 8.39
N GLN A 75 -4.90 8.22 8.40
CA GLN A 75 -3.82 8.00 9.36
C GLN A 75 -2.61 8.77 8.87
N ASP A 76 -2.26 9.84 9.59
CA ASP A 76 -1.01 10.54 9.37
C ASP A 76 0.14 9.59 9.74
N ARG A 77 0.95 9.23 8.75
CA ARG A 77 2.19 8.48 8.96
C ARG A 77 3.31 9.27 8.31
N ALA A 78 4.25 9.70 9.13
CA ALA A 78 5.54 10.17 8.66
C ALA A 78 6.17 9.10 7.76
N THR A 79 6.61 9.52 6.56
CA THR A 79 7.49 8.71 5.72
C THR A 79 8.68 8.27 6.58
N PRO A 80 9.06 6.98 6.59
CA PRO A 80 10.18 6.53 7.39
C PRO A 80 11.43 7.28 6.90
N SER A 81 11.97 8.12 7.76
CA SER A 81 13.27 8.74 7.56
C SER A 81 14.29 7.62 7.67
N VAL A 82 15.05 7.38 6.59
CA VAL A 82 16.27 6.58 6.69
C VAL A 82 17.17 7.35 7.64
N THR A 83 17.40 6.81 8.84
CA THR A 83 18.46 7.32 9.70
C THR A 83 19.73 6.67 9.19
N GLU A 84 20.63 7.50 8.66
CA GLU A 84 22.01 7.13 8.27
C GLU A 84 22.77 6.41 9.39
#